data_AF-A0A1X6Y4D6-F1
#
_entry.id   AF-A0A1X6Y4D6-F1
#
_cell.length_a   1.000
_cell.length_b   1.000
_cell.length_c   1.000
_cell.angle_alpha   90.00
_cell.angle_beta   90.00
_cell.angle_gamma   90.00
#
_symmetry.space_group_name_H-M   'P 1'
#
loop_
_entity.id
_entity.type
_entity.pdbx_description
1 polymer ?
#
loop_
_entity_poly.entity_id
_entity_poly.type
_entity_poly.pdbx_seq_one_letter_code
_entity_poly.pdbx_strand_id
1 'polypeptide(L)'
;MVSSKIDSFTNINGEVVNDYGKFDSGVQFGTADIGEDDIRETSFILSQSNVDLTIESILGQDFAVRLTSVGQEDGSREDSLKIGGEAPIEADPAVDPDPVHIANDDFLFVFETEGFNRDGSGDALEGRMTSVLQNDTTDDLQYLGQVEGVNGDTTAVAQIVSGLSGGLLIMYADGSVDFSADGQFDYLGTDETAQTEFTYAIEGGDTATLFVTIWGEDDIIGG
;
A
#
# COMPACT_ATOMS: atom_id res chain seq x y z
N MET A 1 -5.03 9.46 -44.20
CA MET A 1 -5.49 10.43 -45.23
C MET A 1 -5.77 11.70 -44.43
N VAL A 2 -4.89 12.70 -44.53
CA VAL A 2 -4.83 13.82 -43.57
C VAL A 2 -6.02 14.77 -43.77
N SER A 3 -7.02 14.71 -42.90
CA SER A 3 -8.22 15.54 -43.01
C SER A 3 -8.63 16.06 -41.64
N SER A 4 -8.59 17.38 -41.45
CA SER A 4 -9.19 18.07 -40.30
C SER A 4 -10.72 18.10 -40.36
N LYS A 5 -11.31 17.27 -41.22
CA LYS A 5 -12.73 17.22 -41.55
C LYS A 5 -13.11 15.76 -41.79
N ILE A 6 -13.95 15.20 -40.93
CA ILE A 6 -14.52 13.85 -41.10
C ILE A 6 -15.72 13.95 -42.05
N ASP A 7 -16.59 14.94 -41.83
CA ASP A 7 -17.70 15.30 -42.70
C ASP A 7 -17.99 16.82 -42.62
N SER A 8 -19.11 17.29 -43.19
CA SER A 8 -19.47 18.72 -43.15
C SER A 8 -19.69 19.28 -41.75
N PHE A 9 -19.96 18.43 -40.76
CA PHE A 9 -20.32 18.80 -39.40
C PHE A 9 -19.16 18.57 -38.44
N THR A 10 -18.38 17.51 -38.62
CA THR A 10 -17.19 17.22 -37.82
C THR A 10 -15.97 17.78 -38.52
N ASN A 11 -15.75 19.09 -38.31
CA ASN A 11 -14.58 19.81 -38.76
C ASN A 11 -13.87 20.50 -37.58
N ILE A 12 -12.56 20.33 -37.51
CA ILE A 12 -11.69 21.19 -36.70
C ILE A 12 -11.10 22.20 -37.67
N ASN A 13 -11.30 23.48 -37.39
CA ASN A 13 -10.83 24.59 -38.23
C ASN A 13 -10.51 25.81 -37.34
N GLY A 14 -9.90 26.83 -37.93
CA GLY A 14 -9.48 28.02 -37.20
C GLY A 14 -8.25 27.75 -36.35
N GLU A 15 -8.19 28.39 -35.19
CA GLU A 15 -7.03 28.41 -34.29
C GLU A 15 -6.52 27.02 -33.93
N VAL A 16 -7.41 26.07 -33.59
CA VAL A 16 -7.01 24.69 -33.24
C VAL A 16 -6.23 24.00 -34.35
N VAL A 17 -6.59 24.16 -35.62
CA VAL A 17 -5.80 23.57 -36.73
C VAL A 17 -4.51 24.34 -36.99
N ASN A 18 -4.49 25.63 -36.68
CA ASN A 18 -3.27 26.42 -36.83
C ASN A 18 -2.22 26.01 -35.78
N ASP A 19 -2.67 25.67 -34.57
CA ASP A 19 -1.80 25.33 -33.44
C ASP A 19 -1.37 23.86 -33.47
N TYR A 20 -2.30 22.94 -33.74
CA TYR A 20 -2.08 21.48 -33.65
C TYR A 20 -2.06 20.77 -35.01
N GLY A 21 -2.16 21.52 -36.12
CA GLY A 21 -2.19 20.92 -37.45
C GLY A 21 -3.47 20.14 -37.76
N LYS A 22 -3.35 19.16 -38.67
CA LYS A 22 -4.47 18.35 -39.13
C LYS A 22 -4.46 16.98 -38.48
N PHE A 23 -5.65 16.47 -38.18
CA PHE A 23 -5.86 15.19 -37.53
C PHE A 23 -5.97 14.05 -38.56
N ASP A 24 -5.52 12.86 -38.14
CA ASP A 24 -5.52 11.66 -38.99
C ASP A 24 -6.80 10.82 -38.87
N SER A 25 -7.46 10.91 -37.73
CA SER A 25 -8.65 10.14 -37.39
C SER A 25 -9.61 10.98 -36.56
N GLY A 26 -10.86 10.57 -36.50
CA GLY A 26 -11.77 11.06 -35.48
C GLY A 26 -13.05 10.26 -35.39
N VAL A 27 -13.81 10.53 -34.34
CA VAL A 27 -15.05 9.85 -34.00
C VAL A 27 -16.13 10.91 -33.80
N GLN A 28 -17.35 10.63 -34.27
CA GLN A 28 -18.50 11.52 -34.12
C GLN A 28 -19.58 10.82 -33.30
N PHE A 29 -20.18 11.59 -32.39
CA PHE A 29 -21.36 11.20 -31.63
C PHE A 29 -22.48 12.22 -31.88
N GLY A 30 -23.73 11.76 -31.81
CA GLY A 30 -24.91 12.59 -32.09
C GLY A 30 -25.19 12.79 -33.58
N THR A 31 -26.31 13.44 -33.84
CA THR A 31 -26.80 13.82 -35.17
C THR A 31 -26.32 15.22 -35.55
N ALA A 32 -26.23 15.46 -36.86
CA ALA A 32 -25.92 16.78 -37.38
C ALA A 32 -27.14 17.72 -37.25
N ASP A 33 -26.87 19.02 -37.04
CA ASP A 33 -27.85 20.12 -36.85
C ASP A 33 -28.56 20.12 -35.48
N ILE A 34 -29.72 20.80 -35.36
CA ILE A 34 -30.53 20.87 -34.13
C ILE A 34 -31.16 19.49 -33.90
N GLY A 35 -30.37 18.56 -33.40
CA GLY A 35 -30.83 17.28 -32.88
C GLY A 35 -31.40 17.43 -31.48
N GLU A 36 -32.36 16.57 -31.11
CA GLU A 36 -32.83 16.42 -29.72
C GLU A 36 -31.80 15.66 -28.85
N ASP A 37 -30.56 15.53 -29.30
CA ASP A 37 -29.53 14.72 -28.68
C ASP A 37 -29.06 15.36 -27.36
N ASP A 38 -29.62 14.92 -26.24
CA ASP A 38 -29.16 15.26 -24.88
C ASP A 38 -28.09 14.26 -24.41
N ILE A 39 -26.98 14.17 -25.14
CA ILE A 39 -25.88 13.26 -24.81
C ILE A 39 -25.14 13.80 -23.58
N ARG A 40 -25.30 13.10 -22.46
CA ARG A 40 -24.61 13.40 -21.18
C ARG A 40 -23.28 12.71 -21.04
N GLU A 41 -23.14 11.54 -21.65
CA GLU A 41 -21.96 10.71 -21.61
C GLU A 41 -21.89 9.87 -22.89
N THR A 42 -20.69 9.70 -23.42
CA THR A 42 -20.42 8.77 -24.52
C THR A 42 -19.10 8.08 -24.27
N SER A 43 -19.01 6.82 -24.69
CA SER A 43 -17.78 6.04 -24.63
C SER A 43 -17.58 5.32 -25.96
N PHE A 44 -16.33 5.15 -26.33
CA PHE A 44 -15.93 4.29 -27.43
C PHE A 44 -14.70 3.51 -27.01
N ILE A 45 -14.48 2.37 -27.66
CA ILE A 45 -13.30 1.55 -27.46
C ILE A 45 -12.45 1.70 -28.72
N LEU A 46 -11.21 2.15 -28.54
CA LEU A 46 -10.18 2.04 -29.57
C LEU A 46 -9.44 0.71 -29.38
N SER A 47 -9.47 -0.15 -30.38
CA SER A 47 -8.82 -1.46 -30.34
C SER A 47 -8.09 -1.75 -31.66
N GLN A 48 -6.98 -2.47 -31.59
CA GLN A 48 -6.29 -3.04 -32.74
C GLN A 48 -5.96 -4.52 -32.50
N SER A 49 -5.83 -5.30 -33.58
CA SER A 49 -5.61 -6.76 -33.50
C SER A 49 -4.16 -7.19 -33.63
N ASN A 50 -3.25 -6.27 -33.97
CA ASN A 50 -1.90 -6.62 -34.43
C ASN A 50 -0.79 -6.18 -33.47
N VAL A 51 -1.03 -5.17 -32.65
CA VAL A 51 -0.12 -4.65 -31.62
C VAL A 51 -0.96 -4.22 -30.42
N ASP A 52 -0.38 -4.22 -29.22
CA ASP A 52 -1.03 -3.68 -28.04
C ASP A 52 -1.04 -2.14 -28.09
N LEU A 53 -2.13 -1.51 -27.64
CA LEU A 53 -2.16 -0.08 -27.39
C LEU A 53 -1.62 0.16 -25.98
N THR A 54 -0.53 0.91 -25.88
CA THR A 54 0.06 1.36 -24.61
C THR A 54 -0.13 2.86 -24.45
N ILE A 55 0.09 3.42 -23.25
CA ILE A 55 0.12 4.88 -23.05
C ILE A 55 1.14 5.54 -23.99
N GLU A 56 2.28 4.88 -24.23
CA GLU A 56 3.31 5.35 -25.18
C GLU A 56 2.78 5.54 -26.60
N SER A 57 1.77 4.78 -27.00
CA SER A 57 1.19 4.86 -28.36
C SER A 57 0.47 6.18 -28.63
N ILE A 58 0.17 6.97 -27.59
CA ILE A 58 -0.51 8.27 -27.70
C ILE A 58 0.34 9.45 -27.19
N LEU A 59 1.58 9.23 -26.73
CA LEU A 59 2.44 10.33 -26.28
C LEU A 59 2.77 11.29 -27.43
N GLY A 60 2.77 12.59 -27.13
CA GLY A 60 2.97 13.67 -28.10
C GLY A 60 1.96 13.70 -29.25
N GLN A 61 0.83 12.97 -29.15
CA GLN A 61 -0.23 13.03 -30.15
C GLN A 61 -1.14 14.22 -29.87
N ASP A 62 -1.53 14.90 -30.95
CA ASP A 62 -2.48 16.00 -30.90
C ASP A 62 -3.93 15.49 -30.90
N PHE A 63 -4.71 16.00 -29.96
CA PHE A 63 -6.13 15.74 -29.83
C PHE A 63 -6.92 17.03 -30.01
N ALA A 64 -8.11 16.91 -30.60
CA ALA A 64 -9.06 18.00 -30.62
C ALA A 64 -10.49 17.51 -30.47
N VAL A 65 -11.30 18.34 -29.83
CA VAL A 65 -12.73 18.11 -29.64
C VAL A 65 -13.49 19.30 -30.23
N ARG A 66 -14.53 19.00 -31.01
CA ARG A 66 -15.57 19.96 -31.36
C ARG A 66 -16.81 19.64 -30.55
N LEU A 67 -17.27 20.61 -29.77
CA LEU A 67 -18.54 20.58 -29.08
C LEU A 67 -19.53 21.47 -29.83
N THR A 68 -20.73 20.97 -30.05
CA THR A 68 -21.88 21.76 -30.51
C THR A 68 -22.88 21.91 -29.39
N SER A 69 -23.74 22.90 -29.50
CA SER A 69 -24.78 23.18 -28.51
C SER A 69 -24.21 23.44 -27.11
N VAL A 70 -23.15 24.25 -27.04
CA VAL A 70 -22.60 24.77 -25.79
C VAL A 70 -23.16 26.17 -25.51
N GLY A 71 -23.12 26.62 -24.25
CA GLY A 71 -23.64 27.91 -23.85
C GLY A 71 -23.31 28.21 -22.39
N GLN A 72 -23.61 29.43 -21.93
CA GLN A 72 -23.47 29.80 -20.52
C GLN A 72 -24.41 28.97 -19.63
N GLU A 73 -24.04 28.81 -18.36
CA GLU A 73 -24.92 28.25 -17.33
C GLU A 73 -26.24 29.05 -17.32
N ASP A 74 -27.39 28.36 -17.32
CA ASP A 74 -28.74 28.92 -17.47
C ASP A 74 -29.05 29.70 -18.77
N GLY A 75 -28.16 29.65 -19.77
CA GLY A 75 -28.32 30.29 -21.08
C GLY A 75 -28.74 29.34 -22.22
N SER A 76 -28.96 29.92 -23.41
CA SER A 76 -29.19 29.13 -24.64
C SER A 76 -27.93 28.39 -25.08
N ARG A 77 -28.10 27.16 -25.57
CA ARG A 77 -27.03 26.27 -26.01
C ARG A 77 -26.93 26.24 -27.54
N GLU A 78 -26.70 27.39 -28.15
CA GLU A 78 -26.65 27.53 -29.62
C GLU A 78 -25.23 27.70 -30.16
N ASP A 79 -24.22 27.78 -29.28
CA ASP A 79 -22.84 27.99 -29.67
C ASP A 79 -22.11 26.67 -29.97
N SER A 80 -20.93 26.79 -30.56
CA SER A 80 -20.01 25.67 -30.73
C SER A 80 -18.60 26.06 -30.28
N LEU A 81 -17.90 25.09 -29.70
CA LEU A 81 -16.57 25.27 -29.13
C LEU A 81 -15.61 24.24 -29.74
N LYS A 82 -14.38 24.66 -29.99
CA LYS A 82 -13.29 23.77 -30.40
C LYS A 82 -12.17 23.91 -29.39
N ILE A 83 -11.64 22.78 -28.94
CA ILE A 83 -10.54 22.70 -27.97
C ILE A 83 -9.52 21.74 -28.55
N GLY A 84 -8.24 22.12 -28.50
CA GLY A 84 -7.12 21.24 -28.82
C GLY A 84 -6.24 21.02 -27.61
N GLY A 85 -5.43 19.96 -27.66
CA GLY A 85 -4.41 19.67 -26.66
C GLY A 85 -3.44 18.62 -27.19
N GLU A 86 -2.19 18.68 -26.76
CA GLU A 86 -1.16 17.69 -27.05
C GLU A 86 -1.03 16.76 -25.84
N ALA A 87 -0.99 15.45 -26.07
CA ALA A 87 -0.63 14.50 -25.02
C ALA A 87 0.81 14.76 -24.56
N PRO A 88 1.15 14.47 -23.29
CA PRO A 88 2.51 14.68 -22.82
C PRO A 88 3.51 13.88 -23.66
N ILE A 89 4.72 14.42 -23.81
CA ILE A 89 5.78 13.81 -24.62
C ILE A 89 6.49 12.65 -23.90
N GLU A 90 6.27 12.52 -22.60
CA GLU A 90 6.70 11.42 -21.76
C GLU A 90 5.51 10.98 -20.92
N ALA A 91 5.39 9.67 -20.67
CA ALA A 91 4.41 9.21 -19.70
C ALA A 91 4.82 9.76 -18.32
N ASP A 92 3.84 10.13 -17.50
CA ASP A 92 4.12 10.31 -16.09
C ASP A 92 4.81 9.06 -15.57
N PRO A 93 5.86 9.20 -14.72
CA PRO A 93 6.48 8.04 -14.12
C PRO A 93 5.37 7.24 -13.45
N ALA A 94 5.36 5.93 -13.68
CA ALA A 94 4.51 5.05 -12.89
C ALA A 94 4.79 5.39 -11.42
N VAL A 95 3.76 5.82 -10.70
CA VAL A 95 3.83 5.91 -9.25
C VAL A 95 4.03 4.47 -8.82
N ASP A 96 5.26 4.13 -8.42
CA ASP A 96 5.53 2.85 -7.79
C ASP A 96 4.63 2.81 -6.54
N PRO A 97 3.77 1.78 -6.37
CA PRO A 97 3.02 1.66 -5.14
C PRO A 97 3.98 1.74 -3.95
N ASP A 98 3.53 2.38 -2.87
CA ASP A 98 4.27 2.34 -1.61
C ASP A 98 4.55 0.87 -1.24
N PRO A 99 5.75 0.53 -0.76
CA PRO A 99 6.10 -0.83 -0.39
C PRO A 99 5.16 -1.36 0.69
N VAL A 100 4.75 -2.62 0.57
CA VAL A 100 3.84 -3.25 1.53
C VAL A 100 4.66 -4.02 2.57
N HIS A 101 4.63 -3.54 3.81
CA HIS A 101 5.29 -4.17 4.95
C HIS A 101 4.31 -5.05 5.74
N ILE A 102 4.64 -6.33 5.91
CA ILE A 102 3.82 -7.31 6.63
C ILE A 102 4.61 -7.83 7.83
N ALA A 103 4.06 -7.60 9.03
CA ALA A 103 4.54 -8.19 10.27
C ALA A 103 3.89 -9.57 10.50
N ASN A 104 4.66 -10.57 10.92
CA ASN A 104 4.21 -11.94 11.15
C ASN A 104 4.41 -12.33 12.62
N ASP A 105 3.44 -13.04 13.19
CA ASP A 105 3.50 -13.45 14.60
C ASP A 105 4.74 -14.31 14.93
N ASP A 106 5.23 -14.13 16.16
CA ASP A 106 6.41 -14.79 16.70
C ASP A 106 6.10 -15.63 17.93
N PHE A 107 7.00 -16.56 18.22
CA PHE A 107 6.88 -17.47 19.35
C PHE A 107 8.17 -17.49 20.16
N LEU A 108 8.04 -17.33 21.47
CA LEU A 108 9.11 -17.48 22.45
C LEU A 108 8.73 -18.58 23.45
N PHE A 109 9.69 -19.46 23.75
CA PHE A 109 9.53 -20.55 24.72
C PHE A 109 10.58 -20.42 25.82
N VAL A 110 10.11 -20.25 27.05
CA VAL A 110 10.96 -19.98 28.22
C VAL A 110 10.47 -20.77 29.44
N PHE A 111 11.27 -20.79 30.51
CA PHE A 111 10.86 -21.35 31.80
C PHE A 111 10.28 -20.28 32.73
N GLU A 112 9.53 -20.67 33.75
CA GLU A 112 8.99 -19.76 34.77
C GLU A 112 10.08 -19.02 35.57
N THR A 113 11.31 -19.54 35.54
CA THR A 113 12.50 -18.94 36.16
C THR A 113 13.23 -17.96 35.25
N GLU A 114 12.73 -17.73 34.02
CA GLU A 114 13.34 -16.84 33.05
C GLU A 114 13.44 -15.40 33.55
N GLY A 115 14.57 -14.76 33.28
CA GLY A 115 14.82 -13.39 33.69
C GLY A 115 15.82 -12.72 32.78
N PHE A 116 15.74 -11.39 32.72
CA PHE A 116 16.54 -10.60 31.80
C PHE A 116 18.01 -11.00 31.78
N ASN A 117 18.51 -11.18 30.56
CA ASN A 117 19.87 -11.60 30.30
C ASN A 117 20.87 -10.55 30.80
N ARG A 118 21.77 -10.96 31.69
CA ARG A 118 22.70 -10.02 32.37
C ARG A 118 23.77 -9.42 31.46
N ASP A 119 24.06 -10.08 30.35
CA ASP A 119 25.00 -9.61 29.33
C ASP A 119 24.31 -8.75 28.25
N GLY A 120 22.99 -8.56 28.36
CA GLY A 120 22.17 -7.80 27.42
C GLY A 120 21.95 -8.51 26.09
N SER A 121 22.20 -9.82 25.99
CA SER A 121 21.73 -10.60 24.84
C SER A 121 20.21 -10.71 24.84
N GLY A 122 19.60 -10.79 23.67
CA GLY A 122 18.19 -11.17 23.57
C GLY A 122 17.97 -12.67 23.66
N ASP A 123 16.73 -13.05 23.96
CA ASP A 123 16.24 -14.41 23.92
C ASP A 123 16.13 -14.92 22.48
N ALA A 124 16.38 -16.22 22.31
CA ALA A 124 16.16 -16.89 21.04
C ALA A 124 14.67 -17.23 20.88
N LEU A 125 14.10 -16.83 19.74
CA LEU A 125 12.74 -17.17 19.35
C LEU A 125 12.68 -18.59 18.75
N GLU A 126 11.45 -19.07 18.47
CA GLU A 126 11.21 -20.32 17.76
C GLU A 126 12.03 -20.40 16.46
N GLY A 127 12.50 -21.59 16.11
CA GLY A 127 13.32 -21.78 14.92
C GLY A 127 14.73 -21.16 15.03
N ARG A 128 15.12 -20.71 16.23
CA ARG A 128 16.41 -20.04 16.53
C ARG A 128 16.54 -18.69 15.84
N MET A 129 15.41 -18.01 15.60
CA MET A 129 15.43 -16.62 15.17
C MET A 129 15.94 -15.74 16.32
N THR A 130 16.58 -14.62 15.97
CA THR A 130 17.14 -13.68 16.95
C THR A 130 16.39 -12.35 17.00
N SER A 131 15.33 -12.22 16.21
CA SER A 131 14.55 -11.00 16.08
C SER A 131 13.14 -11.33 15.61
N VAL A 132 12.15 -10.60 16.13
CA VAL A 132 10.74 -10.62 15.69
C VAL A 132 10.57 -10.12 14.25
N LEU A 133 11.59 -9.48 13.69
CA LEU A 133 11.56 -8.98 12.32
C LEU A 133 12.02 -10.01 11.28
N GLN A 134 12.52 -11.17 11.73
CA GLN A 134 13.24 -12.10 10.84
C GLN A 134 12.29 -12.86 9.91
N ASN A 135 11.03 -13.02 10.28
CA ASN A 135 9.96 -13.60 9.47
C ASN A 135 9.12 -12.54 8.70
N ASP A 136 9.33 -11.25 8.97
CA ASP A 136 8.60 -10.14 8.35
C ASP A 136 9.00 -9.89 6.90
N THR A 137 8.09 -9.30 6.11
CA THR A 137 8.32 -9.04 4.69
C THR A 137 8.04 -7.61 4.22
N THR A 138 8.76 -7.20 3.16
CA THR A 138 8.46 -6.05 2.30
C THR A 138 8.30 -6.56 0.88
N ASP A 139 7.09 -6.48 0.31
CA ASP A 139 6.80 -6.96 -1.05
C ASP A 139 7.35 -8.38 -1.32
N ASP A 140 7.06 -9.31 -0.40
CA ASP A 140 7.52 -10.71 -0.40
C ASP A 140 9.05 -10.92 -0.24
N LEU A 141 9.81 -9.87 0.04
CA LEU A 141 11.24 -9.93 0.40
C LEU A 141 11.44 -9.73 1.90
N GLN A 142 12.64 -10.01 2.42
CA GLN A 142 12.97 -9.81 3.83
C GLN A 142 12.73 -8.35 4.26
N TYR A 143 11.97 -8.14 5.34
CA TYR A 143 11.86 -6.85 6.00
C TYR A 143 13.19 -6.47 6.66
N LEU A 144 13.64 -5.23 6.44
CA LEU A 144 14.92 -4.70 6.94
C LEU A 144 14.74 -3.41 7.76
N GLY A 145 13.50 -3.08 8.13
CA GLY A 145 13.20 -1.92 8.95
C GLY A 145 13.38 -2.22 10.44
N GLN A 146 12.52 -1.63 11.27
CA GLN A 146 12.65 -1.64 12.72
C GLN A 146 11.29 -1.72 13.41
N VAL A 147 11.29 -2.17 14.65
CA VAL A 147 10.13 -2.03 15.55
C VAL A 147 9.96 -0.55 15.91
N GLU A 148 8.75 -0.03 15.73
CA GLU A 148 8.39 1.37 16.01
C GLU A 148 7.57 1.53 17.30
N GLY A 149 6.92 0.47 17.77
CA GLY A 149 6.14 0.51 19.01
C GLY A 149 5.84 -0.85 19.60
N VAL A 150 5.57 -0.87 20.90
CA VAL A 150 5.25 -2.08 21.67
C VAL A 150 3.98 -1.82 22.47
N ASN A 151 3.04 -2.76 22.45
CA ASN A 151 1.71 -2.65 23.08
C ASN A 151 0.96 -1.35 22.71
N GLY A 152 1.15 -0.87 21.48
CA GLY A 152 0.54 0.37 20.97
C GLY A 152 1.20 1.67 21.45
N ASP A 153 2.35 1.61 22.12
CA ASP A 153 3.11 2.78 22.58
C ASP A 153 4.48 2.84 21.87
N THR A 154 4.71 3.92 21.11
CA THR A 154 5.98 4.14 20.38
C THR A 154 7.13 4.52 21.30
N THR A 155 6.85 4.92 22.54
CA THR A 155 7.88 5.23 23.55
C THR A 155 8.34 4.00 24.34
N ALA A 156 7.67 2.86 24.14
CA ALA A 156 7.93 1.62 24.85
C ALA A 156 9.09 0.79 24.25
N VAL A 157 9.57 1.13 23.05
CA VAL A 157 10.73 0.48 22.45
C VAL A 157 11.96 0.65 23.37
N ALA A 158 12.65 -0.47 23.62
CA ALA A 158 13.77 -0.59 24.56
C ALA A 158 13.43 -0.17 26.01
N GLN A 159 12.15 -0.16 26.37
CA GLN A 159 11.69 -0.02 27.75
C GLN A 159 11.12 -1.35 28.26
N ILE A 160 11.03 -1.49 29.58
CA ILE A 160 10.34 -2.61 30.20
C ILE A 160 8.83 -2.40 30.06
N VAL A 161 8.15 -3.35 29.43
CA VAL A 161 6.69 -3.41 29.31
C VAL A 161 6.14 -4.66 29.97
N SER A 162 4.91 -4.59 30.48
CA SER A 162 4.20 -5.75 31.03
C SER A 162 3.38 -6.45 29.96
N GLY A 163 3.34 -7.79 30.01
CA GLY A 163 2.50 -8.61 29.13
C GLY A 163 1.04 -8.61 29.59
N LEU A 164 0.12 -8.99 28.69
CA LEU A 164 -1.32 -9.00 29.01
C LEU A 164 -1.69 -9.97 30.15
N SER A 165 -0.97 -11.08 30.27
CA SER A 165 -1.18 -12.11 31.29
C SER A 165 0.00 -12.21 32.26
N GLY A 166 0.76 -11.12 32.41
CA GLY A 166 1.96 -11.07 33.24
C GLY A 166 3.27 -11.21 32.46
N GLY A 167 4.37 -11.26 33.19
CA GLY A 167 5.73 -11.17 32.67
C GLY A 167 6.11 -9.75 32.24
N LEU A 168 7.42 -9.55 32.05
CA LEU A 168 8.03 -8.32 31.60
C LEU A 168 8.81 -8.58 30.30
N LEU A 169 8.81 -7.64 29.38
CA LEU A 169 9.55 -7.72 28.12
C LEU A 169 10.31 -6.43 27.88
N ILE A 170 11.52 -6.55 27.33
CA ILE A 170 12.20 -5.47 26.62
C ILE A 170 12.26 -5.89 25.16
N MET A 171 11.69 -5.08 24.27
CA MET A 171 11.80 -5.26 22.82
C MET A 171 12.54 -4.08 22.21
N TYR A 172 13.62 -4.36 21.48
CA TYR A 172 14.48 -3.35 20.89
C TYR A 172 14.07 -3.03 19.45
N ALA A 173 14.56 -1.91 18.91
CA ALA A 173 14.25 -1.49 17.55
C ALA A 173 14.72 -2.50 16.48
N ASP A 174 15.80 -3.25 16.75
CA ASP A 174 16.29 -4.31 15.86
C ASP A 174 15.47 -5.61 15.96
N GLY A 175 14.40 -5.61 16.76
CA GLY A 175 13.49 -6.72 16.97
C GLY A 175 14.03 -7.81 17.91
N SER A 176 15.22 -7.66 18.48
CA SER A 176 15.63 -8.52 19.58
C SER A 176 14.73 -8.29 20.80
N VAL A 177 14.50 -9.36 21.56
CA VAL A 177 13.64 -9.34 22.76
C VAL A 177 14.35 -9.96 23.93
N ASP A 178 14.06 -9.50 25.15
CA ASP A 178 14.57 -10.07 26.41
C ASP A 178 13.38 -10.12 27.38
N PHE A 179 12.99 -11.31 27.81
CA PHE A 179 11.82 -11.57 28.63
C PHE A 179 12.20 -11.88 30.08
N SER A 180 11.30 -11.55 31.01
CA SER A 180 11.39 -12.00 32.38
C SER A 180 10.02 -12.43 32.88
N ALA A 181 9.97 -13.62 33.49
CA ALA A 181 8.78 -14.12 34.17
C ALA A 181 8.44 -13.28 35.43
N ASP A 182 9.42 -12.59 36.01
CA ASP A 182 9.28 -11.72 37.20
C ASP A 182 8.58 -12.40 38.40
N GLY A 183 8.75 -13.73 38.53
CA GLY A 183 8.12 -14.56 39.55
C GLY A 183 6.58 -14.66 39.44
N GLN A 184 5.99 -14.16 38.36
CA GLN A 184 4.54 -14.13 38.19
C GLN A 184 3.95 -15.49 37.81
N PHE A 185 4.82 -16.45 37.49
CA PHE A 185 4.45 -17.78 37.01
C PHE A 185 4.85 -18.91 37.96
N ASP A 186 5.42 -18.62 39.14
CA ASP A 186 5.87 -19.58 40.20
C ASP A 186 4.79 -20.57 40.69
N TYR A 187 3.56 -20.45 40.21
CA TYR A 187 2.48 -21.37 40.50
C TYR A 187 2.47 -22.59 39.57
N LEU A 188 3.25 -22.59 38.49
CA LEU A 188 3.30 -23.67 37.51
C LEU A 188 4.06 -24.86 38.07
N GLY A 189 3.45 -26.03 38.04
CA GLY A 189 4.16 -27.28 38.31
C GLY A 189 4.91 -27.81 37.08
N THR A 190 5.67 -28.88 37.27
CA THR A 190 6.33 -29.63 36.19
C THR A 190 5.35 -29.99 35.07
N ASP A 191 5.75 -29.73 33.83
CA ASP A 191 4.95 -29.93 32.60
C ASP A 191 3.69 -29.03 32.47
N GLU A 192 3.45 -28.10 33.41
CA GLU A 192 2.42 -27.08 33.26
C GLU A 192 2.92 -25.89 32.44
N THR A 193 2.01 -25.20 31.76
CA THR A 193 2.33 -24.03 30.93
C THR A 193 1.38 -22.87 31.17
N ALA A 194 1.89 -21.66 30.99
CA ALA A 194 1.12 -20.43 30.86
C ALA A 194 1.49 -19.70 29.57
N GLN A 195 0.64 -18.77 29.14
CA GLN A 195 0.90 -17.91 28.01
C GLN A 195 0.68 -16.44 28.36
N THR A 196 1.56 -15.59 27.84
CA THR A 196 1.38 -14.13 27.80
C THR A 196 1.72 -13.64 26.40
N GLU A 197 1.23 -12.46 26.05
CA GLU A 197 1.41 -11.90 24.70
C GLU A 197 1.76 -10.42 24.77
N PHE A 198 2.51 -9.99 23.75
CA PHE A 198 2.91 -8.61 23.50
C PHE A 198 2.65 -8.29 22.04
N THR A 199 2.12 -7.11 21.74
CA THR A 199 1.98 -6.66 20.35
C THR A 199 3.11 -5.71 19.98
N TYR A 200 3.53 -5.73 18.73
CA TYR A 200 4.51 -4.79 18.21
C TYR A 200 4.08 -4.24 16.85
N ALA A 201 4.51 -3.03 16.55
CA ALA A 201 4.32 -2.37 15.27
C ALA A 201 5.68 -2.23 14.59
N ILE A 202 5.74 -2.52 13.29
CA ILE A 202 6.93 -2.28 12.47
C ILE A 202 6.79 -0.95 11.70
N GLU A 203 7.91 -0.27 11.46
CA GLU A 203 7.93 0.98 10.70
C GLU A 203 7.28 0.81 9.32
N GLY A 204 6.26 1.63 9.04
CA GLY A 204 5.54 1.65 7.77
C GLY A 204 4.63 0.44 7.51
N GLY A 205 4.49 -0.48 8.48
CA GLY A 205 3.73 -1.72 8.31
C GLY A 205 2.64 -1.94 9.35
N ASP A 206 2.12 -3.16 9.35
CA ASP A 206 1.10 -3.63 10.28
C ASP A 206 1.69 -4.01 11.66
N THR A 207 0.81 -4.44 12.55
CA THR A 207 1.17 -4.98 13.87
C THR A 207 1.14 -6.51 13.88
N ALA A 208 2.04 -7.12 14.65
CA ALA A 208 2.05 -8.56 14.93
C ALA A 208 2.17 -8.84 16.43
N THR A 209 2.09 -10.11 16.80
CA THR A 209 2.07 -10.59 18.19
C THR A 209 3.24 -11.49 18.48
N LEU A 210 3.96 -11.21 19.57
CA LEU A 210 4.88 -12.15 20.20
C LEU A 210 4.11 -12.97 21.24
N PHE A 211 3.95 -14.26 20.98
CA PHE A 211 3.40 -15.23 21.92
C PHE A 211 4.51 -15.84 22.77
N VAL A 212 4.44 -15.65 24.08
CA VAL A 212 5.40 -16.24 25.03
C VAL A 212 4.73 -17.41 25.74
N THR A 213 5.29 -18.61 25.58
CA THR A 213 4.90 -19.81 26.33
C THR A 213 5.91 -20.06 27.44
N ILE A 214 5.42 -20.08 28.67
CA ILE A 214 6.20 -20.27 29.90
C ILE A 214 5.95 -21.67 30.42
N TRP A 215 7.01 -22.43 30.67
CA TRP A 215 6.96 -23.78 31.23
C TRP A 215 7.32 -23.78 32.71
N GLY A 216 6.55 -24.49 33.53
CA GLY A 216 6.92 -24.79 34.92
C GLY A 216 8.09 -25.76 35.00
N GLU A 217 9.01 -25.51 35.92
CA GLU A 217 10.12 -26.43 36.19
C GLU A 217 9.76 -27.41 37.31
N ASP A 218 10.46 -28.54 37.38
CA ASP A 218 10.39 -29.39 38.59
C ASP A 218 11.12 -28.69 39.71
N ASP A 219 10.40 -28.34 40.77
CA ASP A 219 10.97 -27.95 42.06
C ASP A 219 11.80 -29.13 42.58
N ILE A 220 13.07 -29.24 42.15
CA ILE A 220 14.02 -30.18 42.74
C ILE A 220 14.32 -29.65 44.14
N ILE A 221 13.41 -29.89 45.09
CA ILE A 221 13.64 -29.68 46.50
C ILE A 221 14.76 -30.65 46.88
N GLY A 222 15.95 -30.09 47.12
CA GLY A 222 17.03 -30.80 47.78
C GLY A 222 16.55 -31.39 49.11
N GLY A 223 16.58 -32.72 49.18
CA GLY A 223 16.41 -33.52 50.39
C GLY A 223 17.46 -34.62 50.44
#